data_AF-B7P7K0-F1
#
_entry.id   AF-B7P7K0-F1
#
_cell.length_a   1.000
_cell.length_b   1.000
_cell.length_c   1.000
_cell.angle_alpha   90.00
_cell.angle_beta   90.00
_cell.angle_gamma   90.00
#
_symmetry.space_group_name_H-M   'P 1'
#
loop_
_entity.id
_entity.type
_entity.pdbx_description
1 polymer ?
#
loop_
_entity_poly.entity_id
_entity_poly.type
_entity_poly.pdbx_seq_one_letter_code
_entity_poly.pdbx_strand_id
1 'polypeptide(L)' 'MEALPEVVRAVRGRVEVYLDGGVRRGTDVVKALALGAKAVFVGRPAIWGLAYNGQAGVSRMLEILREELDRALALMG' A
#
# COMPACT_ATOMS: atom_id res chain seq x y z
N MET A 1 5.03 9.52 -2.21
CA MET A 1 5.80 8.55 -3.02
C MET A 1 7.15 9.10 -3.47
N GLU A 2 7.25 10.40 -3.77
CA GLU A 2 8.49 11.05 -4.21
C GLU A 2 9.67 10.95 -3.21
N ALA A 3 9.41 11.03 -1.91
CA ALA A 3 10.46 10.91 -0.88
C ALA A 3 10.99 9.48 -0.69
N LEU A 4 10.25 8.45 -1.12
CA LEU A 4 10.58 7.05 -0.84
C LEU A 4 11.95 6.61 -1.41
N PRO A 5 12.30 6.90 -2.68
CA PRO A 5 13.55 6.41 -3.27
C PRO A 5 14.80 6.97 -2.59
N GLU A 6 14.76 8.21 -2.09
CA GLU A 6 15.87 8.82 -1.36
C GLU A 6 16.10 8.09 -0.03
N VAL A 7 15.03 7.83 0.72
CA VAL A 7 15.08 7.10 2.00
C VAL A 7 15.60 5.67 1.78
N VAL A 8 15.07 4.94 0.81
CA VAL A 8 15.50 3.57 0.49
C VAL A 8 16.99 3.54 0.15
N ARG A 9 17.47 4.50 -0.65
CA ARG A 9 18.89 4.62 -1.02
C ARG A 9 19.78 4.90 0.19
N ALA A 10 19.33 5.74 1.12
CA ALA A 10 20.08 6.04 2.34
C ALA A 10 20.12 4.85 3.32
N VAL A 11 19.04 4.07 3.40
CA VAL A 11 18.95 2.89 4.28
C VAL A 11 19.86 1.76 3.81
N ARG A 12 20.02 1.56 2.49
CA ARG A 12 20.87 0.50 1.90
C ARG A 12 20.56 -0.90 2.46
N GLY A 13 19.27 -1.21 2.62
CA GLY A 13 18.81 -2.53 3.09
C GLY A 13 19.18 -2.88 4.54
N ARG A 14 19.72 -1.94 5.33
CA ARG A 14 20.08 -2.18 6.73
C ARG A 14 18.88 -2.42 7.64
N VAL A 15 17.73 -1.86 7.28
CA VAL A 15 16.43 -2.05 7.92
C VAL A 15 15.33 -2.03 6.86
N GLU A 16 14.16 -2.54 7.20
CA GLU A 16 12.98 -2.46 6.35
C GLU A 16 12.47 -1.01 6.25
N VAL A 17 12.01 -0.62 5.07
CA VAL A 17 11.39 0.67 4.82
C VAL A 17 9.93 0.45 4.47
N TYR A 18 9.04 1.23 5.08
CA TYR A 18 7.61 1.15 4.85
C TYR A 18 7.07 2.51 4.34
N LEU A 19 5.90 2.51 3.70
CA LEU A 19 5.28 3.74 3.18
C LEU A 19 3.80 3.88 3.62
N ASP A 20 3.40 5.06 4.08
CA ASP A 20 2.00 5.52 4.06
C ASP A 20 1.94 6.86 3.33
N GLY A 21 0.73 7.32 3.00
CA GLY A 21 0.46 8.60 2.38
C GLY A 21 -0.08 8.43 0.97
N GLY A 22 -1.41 8.39 0.85
CA GLY A 22 -2.09 8.47 -0.44
C GLY A 22 -2.27 7.15 -1.20
N VAL A 23 -1.95 5.99 -0.61
CA VAL A 23 -2.22 4.67 -1.21
C VAL A 23 -3.72 4.43 -1.34
N ARG A 24 -4.25 4.32 -2.56
CA ARG A 24 -5.69 4.15 -2.81
C ARG A 24 -6.02 3.05 -3.81
N ARG A 25 -5.06 2.64 -4.62
CA ARG A 25 -5.21 1.57 -5.61
C ARG A 25 -4.15 0.49 -5.47
N GLY A 26 -4.43 -0.71 -5.97
CA GLY A 26 -3.44 -1.78 -6.05
C GLY A 26 -2.15 -1.38 -6.78
N THR A 27 -2.24 -0.54 -7.82
CA THR A 27 -1.06 -0.02 -8.54
C THR A 27 -0.22 0.96 -7.71
N ASP A 28 -0.79 1.64 -6.71
CA ASP A 28 0.00 2.47 -5.78
C ASP A 28 0.85 1.58 -4.88
N VAL A 29 0.29 0.44 -4.43
CA VAL A 29 1.00 -0.57 -3.65
C VAL A 29 2.17 -1.13 -4.48
N VAL A 30 1.89 -1.56 -5.72
CA VAL A 30 2.93 -2.04 -6.65
C VAL A 30 4.07 -1.03 -6.81
N LYS A 31 3.75 0.25 -7.06
CA LYS A 31 4.77 1.29 -7.23
C LYS A 31 5.60 1.48 -5.97
N ALA A 32 4.99 1.48 -4.79
CA ALA A 32 5.71 1.59 -3.53
C ALA A 32 6.69 0.42 -3.33
N LEU A 33 6.23 -0.81 -3.59
CA LEU A 33 7.07 -2.02 -3.52
C LEU A 33 8.23 -1.96 -4.53
N ALA A 34 7.94 -1.58 -5.77
CA ALA A 34 8.95 -1.43 -6.82
C ALA A 34 10.01 -0.36 -6.50
N LEU A 35 9.64 0.67 -5.73
CA LEU A 35 10.55 1.71 -5.24
C LEU A 35 11.30 1.31 -3.96
N GLY A 36 11.11 0.09 -3.45
CA GLY A 36 11.87 -0.49 -2.36
C GLY A 36 11.21 -0.43 -0.98
N ALA A 37 9.92 -0.06 -0.89
CA ALA A 37 9.16 -0.29 0.33
C ALA A 37 8.92 -1.80 0.53
N LYS A 38 8.93 -2.25 1.78
CA LYS A 38 8.60 -3.62 2.19
C LYS A 38 7.09 -3.86 2.21
N ALA A 39 6.34 -2.87 2.69
CA ALA A 39 4.88 -2.87 2.69
C ALA A 39 4.36 -1.42 2.73
N VAL A 40 3.05 -1.28 2.57
CA VAL A 40 2.36 0.00 2.71
C VAL A 40 1.32 -0.05 3.82
N PHE A 41 1.05 1.11 4.41
CA PHE A 41 -0.04 1.29 5.37
C PHE A 41 -1.20 2.07 4.74
N VAL A 42 -2.38 1.95 5.34
CA VAL A 42 -3.59 2.69 4.93
C VAL A 42 -4.23 3.38 6.13
N GLY A 43 -4.15 4.71 6.17
CA GLY A 43 -4.81 5.52 7.21
C GLY A 43 -6.31 5.74 6.92
N ARG A 44 -6.63 6.86 6.26
CA ARG A 44 -8.03 7.29 5.98
C ARG A 44 -8.95 6.20 5.40
N PRO A 45 -8.52 5.34 4.44
CA PRO A 45 -9.38 4.27 3.93
C PRO A 45 -9.88 3.30 5.01
N ALA A 46 -9.07 3.00 6.03
CA ALA A 46 -9.49 2.16 7.14
C ALA A 46 -10.60 2.82 7.97
N ILE A 47 -10.48 4.14 8.21
CA ILE A 47 -11.51 4.92 8.92
C ILE A 47 -12.80 5.01 8.10
N TRP A 48 -12.70 5.15 6.78
CA TRP A 48 -13.87 5.17 5.89
C TRP A 48 -14.59 3.82 5.88
N GLY A 49 -13.85 2.71 5.79
CA GLY A 49 -14.42 1.36 5.91
C GLY A 49 -15.10 1.16 7.26
N LEU A 50 -14.46 1.63 8.34
CA LEU A 50 -15.02 1.57 9.69
C LEU A 50 -16.34 2.35 9.80
N ALA A 51 -16.39 3.57 9.25
CA ALA A 51 -17.60 4.39 9.25
C ALA A 51 -18.72 3.81 8.38
N TYR A 52 -18.37 3.12 7.29
CA TYR A 52 -19.32 2.50 6.38
C TYR A 52 -20.02 1.28 7.00
N ASN A 53 -19.27 0.35 7.59
CA ASN A 53 -19.84 -0.89 8.11
C ASN A 53 -18.97 -1.57 9.19
N GLY A 54 -18.42 -0.78 10.13
CA GLY A 54 -17.62 -1.30 11.24
C GLY A 54 -16.46 -2.18 10.77
N GLN A 55 -16.22 -3.28 11.49
CA GLN A 55 -15.18 -4.26 11.14
C GLN A 55 -15.36 -4.78 9.69
N ALA A 56 -16.58 -5.12 9.28
CA ALA A 56 -16.85 -5.68 7.97
C ALA A 56 -16.49 -4.70 6.84
N GLY A 57 -16.71 -3.40 7.05
CA GLY A 57 -16.31 -2.37 6.10
C GLY A 57 -14.78 -2.19 6.01
N VAL A 58 -14.05 -2.33 7.12
CA VAL A 58 -12.58 -2.34 7.10
C VAL A 58 -12.06 -3.58 6.36
N SER A 59 -12.59 -4.76 6.66
CA SER A 59 -12.23 -6.01 5.98
C SER A 59 -12.48 -5.90 4.48
N ARG A 60 -13.66 -5.39 4.07
CA ARG A 60 -13.99 -5.20 2.66
C ARG A 60 -13.04 -4.24 1.95
N MET A 61 -12.62 -3.16 2.62
CA MET A 61 -11.65 -2.22 2.06
C MET A 61 -10.29 -2.88 1.81
N LEU A 62 -9.80 -3.67 2.78
CA LEU A 62 -8.55 -4.41 2.63
C LEU A 62 -8.64 -5.48 1.53
N GLU A 63 -9.78 -6.17 1.40
CA GLU A 63 -10.03 -7.13 0.33
C GLU A 63 -9.98 -6.48 -1.05
N ILE A 64 -10.65 -5.33 -1.24
CA ILE A 64 -10.62 -4.59 -2.50
C ILE A 64 -9.18 -4.21 -2.87
N LEU A 65 -8.41 -3.67 -1.91
CA LEU A 65 -7.03 -3.28 -2.17
C LEU A 65 -6.14 -4.49 -2.53
N ARG A 66 -6.35 -5.64 -1.87
CA ARG A 66 -5.67 -6.91 -2.19
C ARG A 66 -6.03 -7.40 -3.59
N GLU A 67 -7.32 -7.46 -3.94
CA GLU A 67 -7.77 -7.89 -5.26
C GLU A 67 -7.23 -7.00 -6.39
N GLU A 68 -7.15 -5.69 -6.16
CA GLU A 68 -6.52 -4.77 -7.11
C GLU A 68 -5.00 -4.98 -7.21
N LEU A 69 -4.30 -5.26 -6.10
CA LEU A 69 -2.88 -5.59 -6.10
C LEU A 69 -2.62 -6.87 -6.89
N ASP A 70 -3.37 -7.94 -6.61
CA ASP A 70 -3.25 -9.23 -7.31
C ASP A 70 -3.49 -9.06 -8.81
N ARG A 71 -4.52 -8.28 -9.19
CA ARG A 71 -4.80 -7.96 -10.60
C ARG A 71 -3.67 -7.16 -11.24
N ALA A 72 -3.12 -6.17 -10.53
CA ALA A 72 -2.03 -5.36 -11.06
C ALA A 72 -0.76 -6.21 -11.28
N LEU A 73 -0.43 -7.11 -10.35
CA LEU A 73 0.68 -8.04 -10.49
C LEU A 73 0.48 -8.99 -11.67
N ALA A 74 -0.70 -9.63 -11.78
CA ALA A 74 -1.01 -10.55 -12.87
C ALA A 74 -0.95 -9.91 -14.27
N LEU A 75 -1.19 -8.59 -14.38
CA LEU A 75 -1.07 -7.84 -15.63
C LEU A 75 0.37 -7.42 -15.97
N MET A 76 1.31 -7.53 -15.03
CA MET A 76 2.72 -7.18 -15.23
C MET A 76 3.62 -8.39 -15.54
N GLY A 77 3.13 -9.62 -15.41
CA GLY A 77 3.84 -10.87 -15.70
C GLY A 77 3.79 -11.85 -14.54
#